data_AF-A0AAE9DLX5-F1
#
_entry.id   AF-A0AAE9DLX5-F1
#
_cell.length_a   1.000
_cell.length_b   1.000
_cell.length_c   1.000
_cell.angle_alpha   90.00
_cell.angle_beta   90.00
_cell.angle_gamma   90.00
#
_symmetry.space_group_name_H-M   'P 1'
#
loop_
_entity.id
_entity.type
_entity.pdbx_description
1 polymer ?
#
loop_
_entity_poly.entity_id
_entity_poly.type
_entity_poly.pdbx_seq_one_letter_code
_entity_poly.pdbx_strand_id
1 'polypeptide(L)'
;MATLNEIELSEIEELSLNFKETPRQDHSMTPVELCYFDDFATTLVVDAVLNFSTHKMCKKRRYLYGDEQRVARELMERFRKDQDWTPAIYGFLNMRSVRSFIEKLAFNKQLEFRDHIIRFLNVFHHDSGYTIQECTRYSLEGNQGAKLVATRAWYRGDKIQRLSGVVCLLSTQDEDTILQPEGSDFSVMYSNRKRCSTLWLGPGAYINHDCRPTCEFVSHGSTAHIRVLRDMVAGDEITCFYGSEFFGPKNMDCECLTCEKTKRGKFSTSDEEENDEPSALSEKRIKYGLRSRSRV
;
A
#
# COMPACT_ATOMS: atom_id res chain seq x y z
N MET A 1 -13.02 19.38 -48.24
CA MET A 1 -13.12 18.81 -46.89
C MET A 1 -11.71 18.68 -46.37
N ALA A 2 -11.28 19.58 -45.49
CA ALA A 2 -9.97 19.47 -44.85
C ALA A 2 -10.04 18.28 -43.89
N THR A 3 -9.26 17.24 -44.19
CA THR A 3 -8.96 16.18 -43.24
C THR A 3 -8.34 16.83 -42.01
N LEU A 4 -9.03 16.74 -40.87
CA LEU A 4 -8.43 17.03 -39.57
C LEU A 4 -7.21 16.12 -39.44
N ASN A 5 -6.01 16.71 -39.47
CA ASN A 5 -4.81 15.98 -39.10
C ASN A 5 -5.00 15.48 -37.67
N GLU A 6 -5.02 14.17 -37.47
CA GLU A 6 -4.91 13.58 -36.14
C GLU A 6 -3.58 14.07 -35.55
N ILE A 7 -3.64 14.78 -34.43
CA ILE A 7 -2.45 15.22 -33.70
C ILE A 7 -1.86 13.96 -33.05
N GLU A 8 -0.70 13.51 -33.55
CA GLU A 8 0.04 12.41 -32.94
C GLU A 8 0.64 12.89 -31.62
N LEU A 9 0.07 12.41 -30.52
CA LEU A 9 0.55 12.72 -29.16
C LEU A 9 1.84 11.93 -28.89
N SER A 10 2.77 12.52 -28.15
CA SER A 10 3.86 11.75 -27.55
C SER A 10 3.33 10.72 -26.56
N GLU A 11 4.07 9.64 -26.31
CA GLU A 11 3.66 8.59 -25.34
C GLU A 11 3.32 9.20 -23.96
N ILE A 12 4.09 10.19 -23.50
CA ILE A 12 3.84 10.87 -22.22
C ILE A 12 2.53 11.67 -22.26
N GLU A 13 2.24 12.36 -23.35
CA GLU A 13 0.97 13.09 -23.51
C GLU A 13 -0.21 12.12 -23.55
N GLU A 14 -0.10 11.00 -24.28
CA GLU A 14 -1.12 9.96 -24.31
C GLU A 14 -1.37 9.40 -22.90
N LEU A 15 -0.31 9.06 -22.16
CA LEU A 15 -0.42 8.60 -20.77
C LEU A 15 -1.11 9.65 -19.88
N SER A 16 -0.82 10.94 -20.07
CA SER A 16 -1.29 12.04 -19.22
C SER A 16 -2.69 12.55 -19.55
N LEU A 17 -3.21 12.22 -20.74
CA LEU A 17 -4.54 12.66 -21.20
C LEU A 17 -5.57 11.53 -21.21
N ASN A 18 -5.14 10.28 -21.50
CA ASN A 18 -6.05 9.15 -21.68
C ASN A 18 -6.00 8.18 -20.48
N PHE A 19 -6.56 8.59 -19.34
CA PHE A 19 -6.63 7.79 -18.12
C PHE A 19 -8.03 7.76 -17.49
N LYS A 20 -8.21 6.88 -16.51
CA LYS A 20 -9.39 6.86 -15.64
C LYS A 20 -8.94 7.24 -14.23
N GLU A 21 -9.63 8.18 -13.59
CA GLU A 21 -9.32 8.56 -12.20
C GLU A 21 -9.44 7.39 -11.22
N THR A 22 -10.30 6.42 -11.53
CA THR A 22 -10.32 5.12 -10.86
C THR A 22 -9.79 4.07 -11.84
N PRO A 23 -8.52 3.63 -11.67
CA PRO A 23 -7.91 2.65 -12.55
C PRO A 23 -8.65 1.33 -12.54
N ARG A 24 -8.37 0.52 -13.56
CA ARG A 24 -8.94 -0.82 -13.67
C ARG A 24 -8.52 -1.70 -12.48
N GLN A 25 -9.39 -2.63 -12.13
CA GLN A 25 -9.18 -3.53 -10.99
C GLN A 25 -8.30 -4.72 -11.35
N ASP A 26 -8.24 -5.07 -12.64
CA ASP A 26 -7.33 -6.04 -13.19
C ASP A 26 -5.99 -5.39 -13.56
N HIS A 27 -4.91 -6.17 -13.40
CA HIS A 27 -3.58 -5.82 -13.90
C HIS A 27 -2.82 -7.09 -14.26
N SER A 28 -1.77 -6.92 -15.05
CA SER A 28 -0.82 -7.95 -15.50
C SER A 28 0.60 -7.72 -14.97
N MET A 29 0.78 -6.79 -14.03
CA MET A 29 2.07 -6.56 -13.36
C MET A 29 2.58 -7.85 -12.70
N THR A 30 3.85 -8.16 -12.95
CA THR A 30 4.60 -9.17 -12.21
C THR A 30 4.88 -8.67 -10.78
N PRO A 31 5.22 -9.57 -9.83
CA PRO A 31 5.62 -9.16 -8.48
C PRO A 31 6.76 -8.12 -8.47
N VAL A 32 7.76 -8.29 -9.34
CA VAL A 32 8.91 -7.38 -9.43
C VAL A 32 8.51 -6.01 -10.03
N GLU A 33 7.69 -6.00 -11.08
CA GLU A 33 7.14 -4.75 -11.63
C GLU A 33 6.35 -4.00 -10.57
N LEU A 34 5.48 -4.69 -9.83
CA LEU A 34 4.68 -4.08 -8.76
C LEU A 34 5.57 -3.46 -7.67
N CYS A 35 6.66 -4.13 -7.27
CA CYS A 35 7.62 -3.56 -6.31
C CYS A 35 8.20 -2.23 -6.80
N TYR A 36 8.67 -2.17 -8.04
CA TYR A 36 9.26 -0.93 -8.57
C TYR A 36 8.22 0.16 -8.80
N PHE A 37 7.05 -0.20 -9.30
CA PHE A 37 5.99 0.77 -9.57
C PHE A 37 5.48 1.37 -8.27
N ASP A 38 5.33 0.56 -7.22
CA ASP A 38 4.92 1.01 -5.89
C ASP A 38 5.96 1.92 -5.24
N ASP A 39 7.24 1.53 -5.28
CA ASP A 39 8.30 2.35 -4.70
C ASP A 39 8.43 3.71 -5.41
N PHE A 40 8.30 3.75 -6.75
CA PHE A 40 8.26 5.01 -7.50
C PHE A 40 7.02 5.83 -7.13
N ALA A 41 5.83 5.24 -7.15
CA ALA A 41 4.59 5.96 -6.89
C ALA A 41 4.53 6.50 -5.45
N THR A 42 4.95 5.74 -4.46
CA THR A 42 5.07 6.21 -3.07
C THR A 42 6.10 7.33 -2.94
N THR A 43 7.25 7.24 -3.62
CA THR A 43 8.26 8.31 -3.63
C THR A 43 7.71 9.62 -4.24
N LEU A 44 6.98 9.52 -5.35
CA LEU A 44 6.44 10.66 -6.07
C LEU A 44 5.28 11.33 -5.34
N VAL A 45 4.43 10.53 -4.68
CA VAL A 45 3.12 10.98 -4.19
C VAL A 45 3.06 11.02 -2.67
N VAL A 46 3.35 9.90 -2.00
CA VAL A 46 3.17 9.77 -0.54
C VAL A 46 4.30 10.44 0.22
N ASP A 47 5.55 10.11 -0.11
CA ASP A 47 6.75 10.66 0.54
C ASP A 47 6.82 12.18 0.32
N ALA A 48 6.38 12.65 -0.85
CA ALA A 48 6.27 14.07 -1.16
C ALA A 48 5.29 14.82 -0.24
N VAL A 49 4.23 14.17 0.24
CA VAL A 49 3.27 14.80 1.16
C VAL A 49 3.66 14.60 2.62
N LEU A 50 4.14 13.41 2.99
CA LEU A 50 4.49 13.08 4.38
C LEU A 50 5.88 13.59 4.79
N ASN A 51 6.73 13.98 3.84
CA ASN A 51 8.09 14.48 4.07
C ASN A 51 9.04 13.48 4.76
N PHE A 52 8.77 12.18 4.67
CA PHE A 52 9.69 11.10 5.01
C PHE A 52 9.52 9.95 4.03
N SER A 53 10.51 9.05 3.96
CA SER A 53 10.42 7.85 3.12
C SER A 53 9.54 6.81 3.80
N THR A 54 8.37 6.51 3.23
CA THR A 54 7.57 5.37 3.68
C THR A 54 8.21 4.03 3.29
N HIS A 55 7.54 2.92 3.60
CA HIS A 55 8.00 1.58 3.24
C HIS A 55 8.37 1.48 1.75
N LYS A 56 9.45 0.76 1.47
CA LYS A 56 9.96 0.48 0.11
C LYS A 56 10.36 -0.98 0.02
N MET A 57 10.05 -1.61 -1.10
CA MET A 57 10.48 -2.97 -1.40
C MET A 57 11.98 -3.01 -1.72
N CYS A 58 12.52 -1.98 -2.39
CA CYS A 58 13.93 -1.87 -2.74
C CYS A 58 14.60 -0.67 -2.03
N LYS A 59 14.78 -0.77 -0.70
CA LYS A 59 15.32 0.31 0.17
C LYS A 59 16.64 0.94 -0.26
N LYS A 60 17.52 0.21 -0.95
CA LYS A 60 18.82 0.73 -1.41
C LYS A 60 18.74 1.53 -2.71
N ARG A 61 17.62 1.45 -3.43
CA ARG A 61 17.45 2.13 -4.71
C ARG A 61 17.09 3.59 -4.48
N ARG A 62 17.74 4.47 -5.23
CA ARG A 62 17.35 5.87 -5.33
C ARG A 62 16.37 6.03 -6.50
N TYR A 63 15.21 6.62 -6.21
CA TYR A 63 14.13 6.78 -7.21
C TYR A 63 14.09 8.16 -7.86
N LEU A 64 14.52 9.21 -7.15
CA LEU A 64 14.57 10.59 -7.64
C LEU A 64 15.98 11.18 -7.46
N TYR A 65 16.45 11.94 -8.45
CA TYR A 65 17.76 12.60 -8.42
C TYR A 65 17.62 14.12 -8.40
N GLY A 66 18.68 14.80 -7.93
CA GLY A 66 18.74 16.26 -7.94
C GLY A 66 17.56 16.91 -7.21
N ASP A 67 16.89 17.83 -7.89
CA ASP A 67 15.78 18.62 -7.40
C ASP A 67 14.40 17.98 -7.62
N GLU A 68 14.32 16.77 -8.18
CA GLU A 68 13.04 16.11 -8.50
C GLU A 68 12.18 15.84 -7.27
N GLN A 69 12.77 15.67 -6.08
CA GLN A 69 12.02 15.59 -4.82
C GLN A 69 11.26 16.89 -4.51
N ARG A 70 11.87 18.04 -4.80
CA ARG A 70 11.20 19.35 -4.65
C ARG A 70 10.08 19.49 -5.69
N VAL A 71 10.35 19.10 -6.94
CA VAL A 71 9.34 19.12 -8.01
C VAL A 71 8.15 18.22 -7.66
N ALA A 72 8.38 17.03 -7.09
CA ALA A 72 7.32 16.13 -6.64
C ALA A 72 6.45 16.77 -5.55
N ARG A 73 7.06 17.46 -4.57
CA ARG A 73 6.35 18.24 -3.55
C ARG A 73 5.48 19.33 -4.17
N GLU A 74 6.04 20.12 -5.08
CA GLU A 74 5.32 21.21 -5.78
C GLU A 74 4.16 20.69 -6.66
N LEU A 75 4.30 19.51 -7.26
CA LEU A 75 3.21 18.85 -8.00
C LEU A 75 2.12 18.38 -7.05
N MET A 76 2.46 17.74 -5.93
CA MET A 76 1.48 17.27 -4.95
C MET A 76 0.77 18.41 -4.22
N GLU A 77 1.47 19.51 -3.91
CA GLU A 77 0.85 20.72 -3.34
C GLU A 77 -0.21 21.30 -4.27
N ARG A 78 0.10 21.42 -5.58
CA ARG A 78 -0.86 21.86 -6.60
C ARG A 78 -2.01 20.88 -6.76
N PHE A 79 -1.74 19.58 -6.90
CA PHE A 79 -2.78 18.57 -7.06
C PHE A 79 -3.75 18.55 -5.88
N ARG A 80 -3.26 18.63 -4.64
CA ARG A 80 -4.11 18.66 -3.43
C ARG A 80 -5.06 19.86 -3.38
N LYS A 81 -4.66 20.97 -4.00
CA LYS A 81 -5.45 22.20 -4.09
C LYS A 81 -6.42 22.18 -5.26
N ASP A 82 -5.91 21.88 -6.46
CA ASP A 82 -6.61 22.13 -7.72
C ASP A 82 -7.29 20.86 -8.28
N GLN A 83 -6.90 19.67 -7.80
CA GLN A 83 -7.38 18.35 -8.25
C GLN A 83 -7.21 18.10 -9.76
N ASP A 84 -6.28 18.81 -10.40
CA ASP A 84 -5.99 18.66 -11.82
C ASP A 84 -5.00 17.50 -12.07
N TRP A 85 -5.55 16.40 -12.55
CA TRP A 85 -4.84 15.14 -12.79
C TRP A 85 -3.81 15.23 -13.91
N THR A 86 -4.12 15.92 -15.01
CA THR A 86 -3.28 15.90 -16.21
C THR A 86 -1.91 16.56 -15.96
N PRO A 87 -1.81 17.78 -15.39
CA PRO A 87 -0.53 18.38 -15.04
C PRO A 87 0.24 17.57 -13.98
N ALA A 88 -0.46 16.93 -13.04
CA ALA A 88 0.18 16.09 -12.03
C ALA A 88 0.85 14.87 -12.67
N ILE A 89 0.10 14.10 -13.47
CA ILE A 89 0.59 12.92 -14.18
C ILE A 89 1.71 13.32 -15.15
N TYR A 90 1.47 14.33 -15.98
CA TYR A 90 2.46 14.83 -16.93
C TYR A 90 3.74 15.28 -16.23
N GLY A 91 3.63 16.02 -15.11
CA GLY A 91 4.78 16.47 -14.33
C GLY A 91 5.62 15.32 -13.79
N PHE A 92 4.98 14.27 -13.26
CA PHE A 92 5.69 13.08 -12.77
C PHE A 92 6.36 12.30 -13.90
N LEU A 93 5.65 12.03 -15.00
CA LEU A 93 6.19 11.25 -16.12
C LEU A 93 7.33 11.97 -16.86
N ASN A 94 7.40 13.31 -16.78
CA ASN A 94 8.48 14.10 -17.38
C ASN A 94 9.71 14.29 -16.51
N MET A 95 9.70 13.84 -15.24
CA MET A 95 10.92 13.80 -14.43
C MET A 95 11.95 12.90 -15.11
N ARG A 96 13.23 13.30 -15.12
CA ARG A 96 14.31 12.56 -15.76
C ARG A 96 14.42 11.13 -15.22
N SER A 97 14.29 10.95 -13.90
CA SER A 97 14.34 9.63 -13.27
C SER A 97 13.18 8.72 -13.70
N VAL A 98 11.98 9.29 -13.78
CA VAL A 98 10.77 8.55 -14.14
C VAL A 98 10.78 8.24 -15.62
N ARG A 99 11.10 9.22 -16.48
CA ARG A 99 11.21 9.05 -17.92
C ARG A 99 12.22 7.97 -18.29
N SER A 100 13.43 8.01 -17.71
CA SER A 100 14.46 6.99 -17.97
C SER A 100 14.07 5.58 -17.50
N PHE A 101 13.14 5.47 -16.56
CA PHE A 101 12.58 4.20 -16.13
C PHE A 101 11.51 3.69 -17.11
N ILE A 102 10.53 4.52 -17.46
CA ILE A 102 9.39 4.11 -18.30
C ILE A 102 9.76 3.89 -19.77
N GLU A 103 10.78 4.58 -20.31
CA GLU A 103 11.29 4.39 -21.68
C GLU A 103 11.80 2.97 -21.94
N LYS A 104 12.11 2.20 -20.88
CA LYS A 104 12.55 0.80 -20.97
C LYS A 104 11.38 -0.19 -20.93
N LEU A 105 10.18 0.30 -20.66
CA LEU A 105 8.98 -0.52 -20.51
C LEU A 105 8.19 -0.51 -21.81
N ALA A 106 7.57 -1.65 -22.12
CA ALA A 106 6.54 -1.71 -23.16
C ALA A 106 5.37 -0.79 -22.78
N PHE A 107 4.69 -0.21 -23.78
CA PHE A 107 3.64 0.79 -23.55
C PHE A 107 2.52 0.31 -22.60
N ASN A 108 2.11 -0.96 -22.69
CA ASN A 108 1.13 -1.54 -21.76
C ASN A 108 1.60 -1.52 -20.29
N LYS A 109 2.91 -1.62 -20.05
CA LYS A 109 3.51 -1.51 -18.72
C LYS A 109 3.66 -0.06 -18.27
N GLN A 110 3.86 0.87 -19.20
CA GLN A 110 3.78 2.30 -18.90
C GLN A 110 2.35 2.70 -18.46
N LEU A 111 1.30 2.15 -19.09
CA LEU A 111 -0.09 2.31 -18.66
C LEU A 111 -0.32 1.78 -17.25
N GLU A 112 0.20 0.60 -16.91
CA GLU A 112 0.11 0.02 -15.57
C GLU A 112 0.84 0.88 -14.52
N PHE A 113 2.03 1.38 -14.86
CA PHE A 113 2.80 2.28 -14.00
C PHE A 113 2.04 3.60 -13.72
N ARG A 114 1.52 4.24 -14.77
CA ARG A 114 0.67 5.44 -14.63
C ARG A 114 -0.55 5.15 -13.77
N ASP A 115 -1.25 4.05 -14.03
CA ASP A 115 -2.43 3.67 -13.25
C ASP A 115 -2.06 3.47 -11.77
N HIS A 116 -0.87 2.97 -11.46
CA HIS A 116 -0.40 2.85 -10.07
C HIS A 116 -0.14 4.22 -9.42
N ILE A 117 0.42 5.19 -10.15
CA ILE A 117 0.50 6.60 -9.70
C ILE A 117 -0.90 7.15 -9.41
N ILE A 118 -1.88 6.91 -10.29
CA ILE A 118 -3.26 7.36 -10.11
C ILE A 118 -3.88 6.76 -8.84
N ARG A 119 -3.63 5.49 -8.52
CA ARG A 119 -4.09 4.88 -7.25
C ARG A 119 -3.57 5.65 -6.05
N PHE A 120 -2.33 6.12 -6.08
CA PHE A 120 -1.76 6.94 -4.99
C PHE A 120 -2.27 8.39 -4.99
N LEU A 121 -2.47 9.01 -6.15
CA LEU A 121 -3.11 10.33 -6.24
C LEU A 121 -4.51 10.32 -5.60
N ASN A 122 -5.26 9.22 -5.77
CA ASN A 122 -6.56 9.04 -5.10
C ASN A 122 -6.47 9.14 -3.58
N VAL A 123 -5.35 8.83 -2.92
CA VAL A 123 -5.20 9.01 -1.46
C VAL A 123 -5.39 10.47 -1.03
N PHE A 124 -5.19 11.41 -1.94
CA PHE A 124 -5.30 12.84 -1.73
C PHE A 124 -6.45 13.49 -2.51
N HIS A 125 -7.31 12.68 -3.14
CA HIS A 125 -8.46 13.19 -3.86
C HIS A 125 -9.61 13.55 -2.91
N HIS A 126 -10.31 14.66 -3.16
CA HIS A 126 -11.35 15.18 -2.24
C HIS A 126 -12.51 14.19 -2.05
N ASP A 127 -12.90 13.47 -3.11
CA ASP A 127 -13.99 12.48 -3.07
C ASP A 127 -13.59 11.09 -2.54
N SER A 128 -12.32 10.89 -2.17
CA SER A 128 -11.88 9.56 -1.70
C SER A 128 -12.49 9.17 -0.37
N GLY A 129 -12.85 10.14 0.48
CA GLY A 129 -13.40 9.89 1.81
C GLY A 129 -12.41 9.28 2.81
N TYR A 130 -11.13 9.22 2.44
CA TYR A 130 -10.01 8.87 3.31
C TYR A 130 -8.76 9.64 2.88
N THR A 131 -7.75 9.66 3.74
CA THR A 131 -6.41 10.12 3.40
C THR A 131 -5.35 9.41 4.25
N ILE A 132 -4.09 9.76 4.09
CA ILE A 132 -2.95 9.18 4.80
C ILE A 132 -2.35 10.18 5.79
N GLN A 133 -1.87 9.68 6.92
CA GLN A 133 -1.18 10.45 7.97
C GLN A 133 0.04 9.68 8.48
N GLU A 134 0.98 10.38 9.10
CA GLU A 134 2.06 9.77 9.86
C GLU A 134 1.51 8.88 11.00
N CYS A 135 2.18 7.76 11.24
CA CYS A 135 1.88 6.83 12.31
C CYS A 135 3.17 6.52 13.07
N THR A 136 3.17 6.77 14.38
CA THR A 136 4.33 6.51 15.24
C THR A 136 4.10 5.36 16.21
N ARG A 137 3.05 4.55 15.97
CA ARG A 137 2.58 3.55 16.94
C ARG A 137 3.44 2.30 16.96
N TYR A 138 3.84 1.78 15.80
CA TYR A 138 4.34 0.41 15.70
C TYR A 138 5.87 0.34 15.82
N SER A 139 6.35 -0.50 16.74
CA SER A 139 7.78 -0.58 17.06
C SER A 139 8.60 -1.30 15.99
N LEU A 140 7.99 -2.23 15.25
CA LEU A 140 8.68 -3.02 14.22
C LEU A 140 9.03 -2.20 12.97
N GLU A 141 8.39 -1.05 12.77
CA GLU A 141 8.74 -0.06 11.75
C GLU A 141 9.60 1.09 12.30
N GLY A 142 10.08 0.99 13.54
CA GLY A 142 10.87 2.05 14.17
C GLY A 142 10.06 3.28 14.55
N ASN A 143 8.75 3.10 14.80
CA ASN A 143 7.82 4.19 15.15
C ASN A 143 7.78 5.31 14.09
N GLN A 144 8.04 4.97 12.83
CA GLN A 144 7.99 5.86 11.70
C GLN A 144 7.32 5.16 10.52
N GLY A 145 5.98 5.18 10.54
CA GLY A 145 5.13 4.63 9.51
C GLY A 145 4.02 5.59 9.12
N ALA A 146 2.98 5.04 8.49
CA ALA A 146 1.81 5.81 8.11
C ALA A 146 0.53 5.00 8.30
N LYS A 147 -0.60 5.70 8.38
CA LYS A 147 -1.92 5.11 8.56
C LYS A 147 -2.94 5.79 7.66
N LEU A 148 -3.97 5.05 7.26
CA LEU A 148 -5.12 5.61 6.57
C LEU A 148 -6.19 6.06 7.58
N VAL A 149 -6.77 7.24 7.35
CA VAL A 149 -7.83 7.81 8.19
C VAL A 149 -9.02 8.22 7.34
N ALA A 150 -10.23 8.06 7.87
CA ALA A 150 -11.45 8.55 7.24
C ALA A 150 -11.49 10.07 7.23
N THR A 151 -11.97 10.67 6.15
CA THR A 151 -12.19 12.14 6.05
C THR A 151 -13.67 12.51 6.04
N ARG A 152 -14.56 11.51 6.08
CA ARG A 152 -16.00 11.65 6.16
C ARG A 152 -16.62 10.47 6.91
N ALA A 153 -17.92 10.55 7.16
CA ALA A 153 -18.67 9.43 7.69
C ALA A 153 -18.73 8.27 6.67
N TRP A 154 -18.60 7.05 7.18
CA TRP A 154 -18.80 5.80 6.48
C TRP A 154 -19.71 4.90 7.30
N TYR A 155 -20.54 4.11 6.62
CA TYR A 155 -21.50 3.23 7.25
C TYR A 155 -21.17 1.77 6.98
N ARG A 156 -21.57 0.90 7.89
CA ARG A 156 -21.42 -0.55 7.72
C ARG A 156 -21.96 -1.01 6.36
N GLY A 157 -21.13 -1.74 5.62
CA GLY A 157 -21.44 -2.25 4.29
C GLY A 157 -20.92 -1.37 3.15
N ASP A 158 -20.55 -0.12 3.41
CA ASP A 158 -19.99 0.76 2.39
C ASP A 158 -18.70 0.18 1.80
N LYS A 159 -18.49 0.46 0.52
CA LYS A 159 -17.23 0.21 -0.19
C LYS A 159 -16.47 1.53 -0.32
N ILE A 160 -15.21 1.55 0.12
CA ILE A 160 -14.31 2.69 -0.11
C ILE A 160 -13.78 2.60 -1.55
N GLN A 161 -14.50 3.19 -2.50
CA GLN A 161 -14.31 2.95 -3.94
C GLN A 161 -12.91 3.25 -4.46
N ARG A 162 -12.29 4.34 -3.99
CA ARG A 162 -10.97 4.81 -4.43
C ARG A 162 -9.80 4.19 -3.63
N LEU A 163 -10.08 3.32 -2.67
CA LEU A 163 -9.08 2.57 -1.91
C LEU A 163 -9.04 1.11 -2.36
N SER A 164 -7.92 0.71 -2.97
CA SER A 164 -7.70 -0.68 -3.37
C SER A 164 -6.32 -1.17 -2.94
N GLY A 165 -6.26 -2.46 -2.61
CA GLY A 165 -5.00 -3.20 -2.53
C GLY A 165 -4.70 -3.84 -3.88
N VAL A 166 -3.47 -3.69 -4.36
CA VAL A 166 -2.97 -4.34 -5.58
C VAL A 166 -2.26 -5.62 -5.17
N VAL A 167 -2.68 -6.76 -5.73
CA VAL A 167 -2.30 -8.09 -5.21
C VAL A 167 -1.62 -8.94 -6.28
N CYS A 168 -0.37 -9.30 -6.03
CA CYS A 168 0.37 -10.28 -6.82
C CYS A 168 0.48 -11.61 -6.06
N LEU A 169 0.33 -12.73 -6.78
CA LEU A 169 0.70 -14.04 -6.25
C LEU A 169 2.21 -14.19 -6.34
N LEU A 170 2.84 -14.72 -5.30
CA LEU A 170 4.27 -15.02 -5.28
C LEU A 170 4.49 -16.51 -5.57
N SER A 171 5.31 -16.81 -6.57
CA SER A 171 5.94 -18.12 -6.71
C SER A 171 7.08 -18.26 -5.70
N THR A 172 7.61 -19.48 -5.54
CA THR A 172 8.82 -19.70 -4.70
C THR A 172 10.00 -18.84 -5.17
N GLN A 173 10.18 -18.70 -6.48
CA GLN A 173 11.25 -17.87 -7.05
C GLN A 173 11.04 -16.38 -6.74
N ASP A 174 9.79 -15.90 -6.74
CA ASP A 174 9.48 -14.53 -6.35
C ASP A 174 9.75 -14.31 -4.86
N GLU A 175 9.38 -15.26 -4.00
CA GLU A 175 9.69 -15.21 -2.56
C GLU A 175 11.21 -15.08 -2.34
N ASP A 176 12.00 -15.91 -3.02
CA ASP A 176 13.47 -15.88 -2.94
C ASP A 176 14.09 -14.62 -3.52
N THR A 177 13.39 -13.89 -4.39
CA THR A 177 13.92 -12.65 -4.97
C THR A 177 13.50 -11.43 -4.16
N ILE A 178 12.26 -11.40 -3.71
CA ILE A 178 11.61 -10.22 -3.11
C ILE A 178 11.73 -10.21 -1.59
N LEU A 179 11.76 -11.38 -0.94
CA LEU A 179 11.71 -11.52 0.54
C LEU A 179 13.07 -11.82 1.18
N GLN A 180 14.15 -11.83 0.39
CA GLN A 180 15.52 -11.89 0.92
C GLN A 180 15.97 -10.58 1.57
N PRO A 181 15.69 -9.38 1.01
CA PRO A 181 16.00 -8.13 1.67
C PRO A 181 15.28 -7.98 3.02
N GLU A 182 15.99 -7.54 4.05
CA GLU A 182 15.38 -7.39 5.37
C GLU A 182 14.27 -6.32 5.38
N GLY A 183 13.11 -6.72 5.92
CA GLY A 183 11.93 -5.88 6.07
C GLY A 183 11.26 -5.48 4.76
N SER A 184 11.33 -6.33 3.71
CA SER A 184 10.48 -6.27 2.52
C SER A 184 9.20 -7.13 2.64
N ASP A 185 9.02 -7.82 3.77
CA ASP A 185 7.90 -8.71 4.07
C ASP A 185 6.72 -8.01 4.78
N PHE A 186 6.76 -6.68 4.91
CA PHE A 186 5.78 -5.88 5.66
C PHE A 186 4.34 -6.02 5.15
N SER A 187 4.15 -6.38 3.88
CA SER A 187 2.83 -6.51 3.24
C SER A 187 2.70 -7.81 2.44
N VAL A 188 3.17 -8.92 3.05
CA VAL A 188 3.00 -10.27 2.54
C VAL A 188 1.98 -11.01 3.38
N MET A 189 0.96 -11.57 2.74
CA MET A 189 -0.06 -12.40 3.39
C MET A 189 -0.11 -13.79 2.75
N TYR A 190 -0.36 -14.82 3.55
CA TYR A 190 -0.54 -16.18 3.04
C TYR A 190 -2.01 -16.45 2.71
N SER A 191 -2.29 -16.86 1.47
CA SER A 191 -3.63 -17.26 1.07
C SER A 191 -3.81 -18.76 1.27
N ASN A 192 -4.58 -19.18 2.28
CA ASN A 192 -4.94 -20.60 2.47
C ASN A 192 -5.71 -21.18 1.27
N ARG A 193 -6.55 -20.37 0.63
CA ARG A 193 -7.33 -20.78 -0.55
C ARG A 193 -6.43 -21.05 -1.76
N LYS A 194 -5.46 -20.17 -2.02
CA LYS A 194 -4.54 -20.30 -3.17
C LYS A 194 -3.28 -21.11 -2.85
N ARG A 195 -3.05 -21.43 -1.57
CA ARG A 195 -1.87 -22.11 -1.03
C ARG A 195 -0.54 -21.44 -1.42
N CYS A 196 -0.56 -20.12 -1.59
CA CYS A 196 0.62 -19.33 -1.94
C CYS A 196 0.65 -18.02 -1.17
N SER A 197 1.83 -17.42 -1.10
CA SER A 197 2.00 -16.07 -0.57
C SER A 197 1.50 -15.05 -1.58
N THR A 198 1.00 -13.94 -1.06
CA THR A 198 0.46 -12.84 -1.83
C THR A 198 1.13 -11.56 -1.38
N LEU A 199 1.67 -10.81 -2.33
CA LEU A 199 2.24 -9.48 -2.12
C LEU A 199 1.13 -8.46 -2.29
N TRP A 200 0.95 -7.60 -1.29
CA TRP A 200 -0.06 -6.55 -1.27
C TRP A 200 0.62 -5.20 -1.30
N LEU A 201 0.41 -4.42 -2.35
CA LEU A 201 0.97 -3.08 -2.49
C LEU A 201 -0.12 -2.08 -2.92
N GLY A 202 0.28 -0.85 -3.21
CA GLY A 202 -0.63 0.26 -3.44
C GLY A 202 -1.18 0.88 -2.14
N PRO A 203 -2.16 1.78 -2.24
CA PRO A 203 -2.70 2.49 -1.08
C PRO A 203 -3.19 1.57 0.05
N GLY A 204 -3.77 0.41 -0.29
CA GLY A 204 -4.24 -0.57 0.70
C GLY A 204 -3.15 -1.12 1.63
N ALA A 205 -1.87 -1.05 1.25
CA ALA A 205 -0.75 -1.49 2.08
C ALA A 205 -0.47 -0.57 3.30
N TYR A 206 -1.13 0.59 3.37
CA TYR A 206 -1.08 1.52 4.52
C TYR A 206 -2.23 1.32 5.53
N ILE A 207 -3.10 0.33 5.30
CA ILE A 207 -4.16 -0.02 6.25
C ILE A 207 -3.53 -0.86 7.34
N ASN A 208 -3.47 -0.34 8.57
CA ASN A 208 -2.90 -1.06 9.71
C ASN A 208 -3.78 -2.21 10.20
N HIS A 209 -3.15 -3.10 10.97
CA HIS A 209 -3.87 -4.17 11.66
C HIS A 209 -4.62 -3.65 12.89
N ASP A 210 -5.86 -4.10 13.06
CA ASP A 210 -6.50 -4.12 14.38
C ASP A 210 -7.28 -5.43 14.60
N CYS A 211 -7.20 -5.98 15.81
CA CYS A 211 -7.91 -7.22 16.20
C CYS A 211 -9.44 -7.05 16.22
N ARG A 212 -9.94 -5.81 16.26
CA ARG A 212 -11.35 -5.45 16.06
C ARG A 212 -11.42 -4.34 14.99
N PRO A 213 -11.21 -4.72 13.72
CA PRO A 213 -10.99 -3.76 12.65
C PRO A 213 -12.22 -2.90 12.34
N THR A 214 -12.00 -1.81 11.64
CA THR A 214 -13.07 -0.99 11.06
C THR A 214 -13.50 -1.48 9.68
N CYS A 215 -12.63 -2.16 8.96
CA CYS A 215 -12.83 -2.64 7.61
C CYS A 215 -12.35 -4.09 7.40
N GLU A 216 -12.68 -4.65 6.23
CA GLU A 216 -12.12 -5.91 5.74
C GLU A 216 -11.68 -5.81 4.28
N PHE A 217 -10.73 -6.68 3.91
CA PHE A 217 -10.35 -6.90 2.52
C PHE A 217 -11.32 -7.88 1.85
N VAL A 218 -12.01 -7.42 0.82
CA VAL A 218 -12.83 -8.27 -0.05
C VAL A 218 -12.06 -8.56 -1.33
N SER A 219 -11.56 -9.78 -1.47
CA SER A 219 -10.81 -10.19 -2.66
C SER A 219 -11.62 -10.07 -3.94
N HIS A 220 -11.04 -9.46 -4.97
CA HIS A 220 -11.62 -9.30 -6.29
C HIS A 220 -10.55 -9.50 -7.37
N GLY A 221 -10.30 -10.76 -7.78
CA GLY A 221 -9.28 -11.08 -8.78
C GLY A 221 -7.86 -10.79 -8.29
N SER A 222 -7.17 -9.86 -8.96
CA SER A 222 -5.83 -9.36 -8.63
C SER A 222 -5.85 -8.08 -7.79
N THR A 223 -7.03 -7.64 -7.33
CA THR A 223 -7.16 -6.54 -6.37
C THR A 223 -8.00 -6.95 -5.17
N ALA A 224 -8.01 -6.10 -4.16
CA ALA A 224 -8.93 -6.19 -3.04
C ALA A 224 -9.60 -4.85 -2.80
N HIS A 225 -10.91 -4.90 -2.60
CA HIS A 225 -11.71 -3.74 -2.20
C HIS A 225 -11.85 -3.70 -0.69
N ILE A 226 -11.97 -2.49 -0.15
CA ILE A 226 -12.16 -2.29 1.29
C ILE A 226 -13.64 -2.10 1.58
N ARG A 227 -14.19 -2.98 2.42
CA ARG A 227 -15.58 -2.91 2.91
C ARG A 227 -15.60 -2.51 4.37
N VAL A 228 -16.48 -1.58 4.71
CA VAL A 228 -16.66 -1.06 6.07
C VAL A 228 -17.46 -2.04 6.92
N LEU A 229 -16.92 -2.43 8.07
CA LEU A 229 -17.55 -3.40 9.00
C LEU A 229 -18.41 -2.73 10.06
N ARG A 230 -18.08 -1.48 10.41
CA ARG A 230 -18.76 -0.67 11.42
C ARG A 230 -18.64 0.80 11.05
N ASP A 231 -19.61 1.59 11.48
CA ASP A 231 -19.65 3.02 11.18
C ASP A 231 -18.36 3.71 11.65
N MET A 232 -17.87 4.65 10.83
CA MET A 232 -16.70 5.48 11.10
C MET A 232 -17.07 6.94 10.91
N VAL A 233 -16.42 7.80 11.66
CA VAL A 233 -16.48 9.27 11.47
C VAL A 233 -15.14 9.79 10.95
N ALA A 234 -15.12 11.04 10.52
CA ALA A 234 -13.87 11.68 10.11
C ALA A 234 -12.85 11.65 11.27
N GLY A 235 -11.62 11.25 10.97
CA GLY A 235 -10.54 11.06 11.94
C GLY A 235 -10.36 9.61 12.42
N ASP A 236 -11.35 8.73 12.23
CA ASP A 236 -11.19 7.31 12.57
C ASP A 236 -10.16 6.64 11.65
N GLU A 237 -9.35 5.76 12.22
CA GLU A 237 -8.37 4.97 11.47
C GLU A 237 -9.05 3.83 10.70
N ILE A 238 -8.67 3.68 9.42
CA ILE A 238 -9.06 2.55 8.59
C ILE A 238 -8.11 1.40 8.92
N THR A 239 -8.67 0.33 9.48
CA THR A 239 -7.92 -0.85 9.94
C THR A 239 -8.56 -2.12 9.40
N CYS A 240 -7.73 -3.14 9.16
CA CYS A 240 -8.16 -4.46 8.71
C CYS A 240 -7.59 -5.55 9.63
N PHE A 241 -8.15 -6.75 9.57
CA PHE A 241 -7.57 -7.92 10.22
C PHE A 241 -6.70 -8.71 9.24
N TYR A 242 -5.39 -8.79 9.51
CA TYR A 242 -4.44 -9.46 8.62
C TYR A 242 -4.48 -10.99 8.72
N GLY A 243 -4.84 -11.50 9.90
CA GLY A 243 -4.78 -12.92 10.23
C GLY A 243 -4.54 -13.13 11.72
N SER A 244 -4.81 -14.34 12.20
CA SER A 244 -4.73 -14.71 13.62
C SER A 244 -3.30 -14.94 14.13
N GLU A 245 -2.32 -15.03 13.23
CA GLU A 245 -0.93 -15.37 13.55
C GLU A 245 0.08 -14.45 12.84
N PHE A 246 -0.36 -13.25 12.44
CA PHE A 246 0.50 -12.33 11.69
C PHE A 246 1.61 -11.76 12.59
N PHE A 247 1.28 -11.41 13.83
CA PHE A 247 2.20 -10.92 14.86
C PHE A 247 2.51 -12.02 15.87
N GLY A 248 3.08 -13.14 15.39
CA GLY A 248 3.37 -14.32 16.20
C GLY A 248 2.14 -15.18 16.51
N PRO A 249 2.32 -16.33 17.20
CA PRO A 249 1.22 -17.22 17.60
C PRO A 249 0.10 -16.44 18.30
N LYS A 250 -1.15 -16.66 17.89
CA LYS A 250 -2.34 -15.96 18.43
C LYS A 250 -2.20 -14.41 18.45
N ASN A 251 -1.37 -13.82 17.59
CA ASN A 251 -1.05 -12.39 17.56
C ASN A 251 -0.47 -11.86 18.90
N MET A 252 0.34 -12.66 19.59
CA MET A 252 0.93 -12.30 20.88
C MET A 252 1.83 -11.06 20.82
N ASP A 253 2.41 -10.70 19.67
CA ASP A 253 3.23 -9.49 19.51
C ASP A 253 2.42 -8.29 18.96
N CYS A 254 1.09 -8.39 18.87
CA CYS A 254 0.27 -7.37 18.25
C CYS A 254 0.19 -6.08 19.10
N GLU A 255 0.45 -4.95 18.44
CA GLU A 255 0.46 -3.62 19.04
C GLU A 255 -0.80 -2.79 18.72
N CYS A 256 -1.87 -3.40 18.19
CA CYS A 256 -3.08 -2.64 17.81
C CYS A 256 -3.81 -2.01 19.02
N LEU A 257 -4.68 -1.03 18.75
CA LEU A 257 -5.40 -0.30 19.80
C LEU A 257 -6.35 -1.20 20.58
N THR A 258 -6.96 -2.19 19.91
CA THR A 258 -7.79 -3.19 20.59
C THR A 258 -6.97 -4.00 21.60
N CYS A 259 -5.79 -4.49 21.22
CA CYS A 259 -4.91 -5.24 22.12
C CYS A 259 -4.52 -4.41 23.35
N GLU A 260 -4.14 -3.14 23.15
CA GLU A 260 -3.80 -2.22 24.25
C GLU A 260 -4.96 -2.01 25.23
N LYS A 261 -6.17 -1.78 24.70
CA LYS A 261 -7.38 -1.57 25.51
C LYS A 261 -7.81 -2.83 26.28
N THR A 262 -7.62 -4.00 25.67
CA THR A 262 -8.02 -5.28 26.27
C THR A 262 -6.91 -6.00 27.02
N LYS A 263 -5.71 -5.40 27.15
CA LYS A 263 -4.53 -6.01 27.78
C LYS A 263 -4.15 -7.38 27.17
N ARG A 264 -4.17 -7.45 25.84
CA ARG A 264 -3.78 -8.64 25.05
C ARG A 264 -2.65 -8.29 24.09
N GLY A 265 -2.19 -9.27 23.31
CA GLY A 265 -1.07 -9.09 22.39
C GLY A 265 0.16 -8.63 23.17
N LYS A 266 0.90 -7.64 22.65
CA LYS A 266 2.12 -7.14 23.31
C LYS A 266 1.86 -6.51 24.69
N PHE A 267 0.60 -6.25 25.03
CA PHE A 267 0.18 -5.60 26.27
C PHE A 267 -0.38 -6.57 27.32
N SER A 268 -0.26 -7.89 27.11
CA SER A 268 -0.60 -8.86 28.15
C SER A 268 0.35 -8.74 29.35
N THR A 269 -0.19 -8.91 30.54
CA THR A 269 0.59 -9.04 31.77
C THR A 269 0.82 -10.51 32.08
N SER A 270 1.98 -10.84 32.63
CA SER A 270 2.46 -12.21 32.90
C SER A 270 1.49 -13.09 33.69
N ASP A 271 0.56 -12.49 34.44
CA ASP A 271 -0.40 -13.20 35.29
C ASP A 271 -1.50 -13.96 34.51
N GLU A 272 -1.65 -13.73 33.21
CA GLU A 272 -2.62 -14.45 32.35
C GLU A 272 -2.01 -15.67 31.61
N GLU A 273 -0.67 -15.82 31.62
CA GLU A 273 0.01 -16.92 30.92
C GLU A 273 -0.09 -18.27 31.67
N GLU A 274 -0.42 -18.28 32.97
CA GLU A 274 -0.48 -19.51 33.78
C GLU A 274 -1.77 -20.34 33.59
N ASN A 275 -2.77 -19.86 32.85
CA ASN A 275 -4.04 -20.58 32.63
C ASN A 275 -4.20 -21.21 31.24
N ASP A 276 -3.27 -20.99 30.31
CA ASP A 276 -3.23 -21.73 29.05
C ASP A 276 -2.27 -22.91 29.24
N GLU A 277 -2.80 -24.13 29.42
CA GLU A 277 -1.99 -25.35 29.41
C GLU A 277 -1.07 -25.34 28.17
N PRO A 278 0.18 -25.82 28.29
CA PRO A 278 1.08 -25.94 27.15
C PRO A 278 0.49 -26.96 26.18
N SER A 279 -0.29 -26.49 25.21
CA SER A 279 -0.72 -27.33 24.10
C SER A 279 0.54 -27.73 23.34
N ALA A 280 0.83 -29.03 23.32
CA ALA A 280 1.84 -29.63 22.46
C ALA A 280 1.43 -29.45 20.99
N LEU A 281 1.55 -28.23 20.48
CA LEU A 281 1.37 -27.92 19.07
C LEU A 281 2.75 -27.99 18.42
N SER A 282 2.87 -28.99 17.56
CA SER A 282 3.97 -29.25 16.63
C SER A 282 4.69 -27.98 16.18
N GLU A 283 6.00 -28.07 16.00
CA GLU A 283 6.87 -27.17 15.23
C GLU A 283 6.42 -27.05 13.76
N LYS A 284 5.16 -26.69 13.49
CA LYS A 284 4.75 -26.15 12.22
C LYS A 284 5.38 -24.78 12.16
N ARG A 285 6.52 -24.69 11.47
CA ARG A 285 7.08 -23.42 11.01
C ARG A 285 5.93 -22.54 10.52
N ILE A 286 5.59 -21.49 11.27
CA ILE A 286 4.71 -20.43 10.81
C ILE A 286 5.45 -19.83 9.61
N LYS A 287 5.00 -20.16 8.39
CA LYS A 287 5.79 -19.90 7.18
C LYS A 287 6.11 -18.41 7.04
N TYR A 288 5.19 -17.52 7.45
CA TYR A 288 5.31 -16.06 7.30
C TYR A 288 4.51 -15.27 8.37
N GLY A 289 4.89 -15.39 9.64
CA GLY A 289 4.66 -14.27 10.59
C GLY A 289 5.60 -13.12 10.21
N LEU A 290 5.32 -11.89 10.63
CA LEU A 290 6.30 -10.80 10.46
C LEU A 290 7.63 -11.30 11.03
N ARG A 291 8.66 -11.46 10.19
CA ARG A 291 9.91 -12.07 10.65
C ARG A 291 10.42 -11.20 11.79
N SER A 292 10.51 -11.77 13.00
CA SER A 292 11.07 -11.06 14.14
C SER A 292 12.41 -10.50 13.71
N ARG A 293 12.55 -9.18 13.65
CA ARG A 293 13.87 -8.55 13.52
C ARG A 293 14.65 -9.06 14.72
N SER A 294 15.62 -9.94 14.49
CA SER A 294 16.46 -10.47 15.55
C SER A 294 16.92 -9.31 16.41
N ARG A 295 16.61 -9.39 17.71
CA ARG A 295 17.09 -8.45 18.71
C ARG A 295 18.61 -8.34 18.53
N VAL A 296 19.08 -7.14 18.22
CA VAL A 296 20.45 -6.73 18.52
C VAL A 296 20.43 -6.24 19.97
#